data_AF-A0A7J5X5G2-F1
#
_entry.id   AF-A0A7J5X5G2-F1
#
_cell.length_a   1.000
_cell.length_b   1.000
_cell.length_c   1.000
_cell.angle_alpha   90.00
_cell.angle_beta   90.00
_cell.angle_gamma   90.00
#
_symmetry.space_group_name_H-M   'P 1'
#
loop_
_entity.id
_entity.type
_entity.pdbx_description
1 polymer ?
#
loop_
_entity_poly.entity_id
_entity_poly.type
_entity_poly.pdbx_seq_one_letter_code
_entity_poly.pdbx_strand_id
1 'polypeptide(L)'
;MGRVKKGNRAQRKDLWAMAGGMEALVRAMKSVHITKREDNQQRMSSQSGLEVDDHLSDEDIEINEAETEEQNLQRGGQQVPPLPVCEMLTNEHSIPPITFWLMQFLRKLSQYTQIKVHQVETDYSWALFQSVLLSFNKETIVSYLGRAFVICSKLKSWKEIRMFTVLQICSAHVLKAVAQSIGRKTADKGLKEFASFAFARLQNATSMTTALTIFRSLFGIVTHSILKKQR
;
A
#
# COMPACT_ATOMS: atom_id res chain seq x y z
N MET A 1 -5.31 41.99 33.96
CA MET A 1 -4.48 41.01 33.21
C MET A 1 -5.07 39.62 33.39
N GLY A 2 -5.75 39.07 32.37
CA GLY A 2 -6.43 37.78 32.45
C GLY A 2 -5.52 36.60 32.09
N ARG A 3 -5.46 35.57 32.94
CA ARG A 3 -4.74 34.32 32.66
C ARG A 3 -5.47 33.52 31.57
N VAL A 4 -4.80 33.32 30.43
CA VAL A 4 -5.25 32.41 29.37
C VAL A 4 -5.10 30.96 29.85
N LYS A 5 -6.22 30.24 29.96
CA LYS A 5 -6.24 28.79 30.24
C LYS A 5 -5.61 28.04 29.06
N LYS A 6 -4.53 27.29 29.30
CA LYS A 6 -3.95 26.34 28.33
C LYS A 6 -5.00 25.26 28.03
N GLY A 7 -5.51 25.22 26.80
CA GLY A 7 -6.39 24.15 26.34
C GLY A 7 -5.66 22.81 26.32
N ASN A 8 -6.32 21.76 26.80
CA ASN A 8 -5.84 20.39 26.76
C ASN A 8 -5.57 19.99 25.30
N ARG A 9 -4.30 19.74 24.97
CA ARG A 9 -3.94 19.00 23.75
C ARG A 9 -4.42 17.57 23.94
N ALA A 10 -5.48 17.18 23.24
CA ALA A 10 -5.86 15.78 23.11
C ALA A 10 -4.62 14.98 22.69
N GLN A 11 -4.27 13.96 23.46
CA GLN A 11 -3.12 13.14 23.14
C GLN A 11 -3.45 12.30 21.90
N ARG A 12 -2.44 11.97 21.09
CA ARG A 12 -2.62 11.22 19.84
C ARG A 12 -3.32 9.87 20.03
N LYS A 13 -3.21 9.29 21.25
CA LYS A 13 -3.92 8.07 21.67
C LYS A 13 -5.43 8.28 21.74
N ASP A 14 -5.88 9.48 22.15
CA ASP A 14 -7.30 9.83 22.28
C ASP A 14 -7.96 9.96 20.91
N LEU A 15 -7.23 10.51 19.92
CA LEU A 15 -7.72 10.61 18.55
C LEU A 15 -7.86 9.24 17.87
N TRP A 16 -6.96 8.28 18.17
CA TRP A 16 -7.06 6.91 17.65
C TRP A 16 -8.22 6.14 18.28
N ALA A 17 -8.43 6.30 19.60
CA ALA A 17 -9.59 5.74 20.28
C ALA A 17 -10.91 6.35 19.78
N MET A 18 -10.96 7.67 19.53
CA MET A 18 -12.14 8.35 18.97
C MET A 18 -12.46 7.93 17.54
N ALA A 19 -11.48 7.49 16.76
CA ALA A 19 -11.67 6.91 15.43
C ALA A 19 -12.09 5.42 15.45
N GLY A 20 -12.42 4.88 16.64
CA GLY A 20 -12.84 3.49 16.83
C GLY A 20 -11.70 2.49 17.00
N GLY A 21 -10.44 2.95 17.06
CA GLY A 21 -9.27 2.14 17.40
C GLY A 21 -9.16 0.82 16.63
N MET A 22 -8.81 -0.25 17.35
CA MET A 22 -8.69 -1.61 16.81
C MET A 22 -10.03 -2.16 16.29
N GLU A 23 -11.15 -1.77 16.90
CA GLU A 23 -12.48 -2.21 16.51
C GLU A 23 -12.88 -1.71 15.12
N ALA A 24 -12.52 -0.47 14.76
CA ALA A 24 -12.75 0.08 13.43
C ALA A 24 -11.98 -0.70 12.35
N LEU A 25 -10.74 -1.11 12.65
CA LEU A 25 -9.93 -1.94 11.76
C LEU A 25 -10.55 -3.33 11.57
N VAL A 26 -10.94 -3.99 12.67
CA VAL A 26 -11.60 -5.31 12.63
C VAL A 26 -12.92 -5.25 11.87
N ARG A 27 -13.71 -4.18 12.04
CA ARG A 27 -14.96 -3.98 11.30
C ARG A 27 -14.73 -3.76 9.81
N ALA A 28 -13.71 -2.99 9.44
CA ALA A 28 -13.31 -2.81 8.04
C ALA A 28 -12.88 -4.14 7.40
N MET A 29 -12.03 -4.92 8.10
CA MET A 29 -11.59 -6.24 7.61
C MET A 29 -12.75 -7.22 7.45
N LYS A 30 -13.70 -7.23 8.39
CA LYS A 30 -14.92 -8.06 8.29
C LYS A 30 -15.81 -7.63 7.12
N SER A 31 -15.97 -6.33 6.88
CA SER A 31 -16.77 -5.83 5.75
C SER A 31 -16.20 -6.21 4.37
N VAL A 32 -14.86 -6.29 4.25
CA VAL A 32 -14.17 -6.73 3.02
C VAL A 32 -14.32 -8.24 2.80
N HIS A 33 -14.40 -9.04 3.86
CA HIS A 33 -14.64 -10.48 3.75
C HIS A 33 -16.09 -10.83 3.40
N ILE A 34 -17.05 -10.07 3.92
CA ILE A 34 -18.48 -10.27 3.63
C ILE A 34 -18.78 -9.92 2.17
N THR A 35 -18.28 -8.78 1.68
CA THR A 35 -18.47 -8.35 0.28
C THR A 35 -17.88 -9.34 -0.73
N LYS A 36 -16.70 -9.92 -0.46
CA LYS A 36 -16.12 -10.97 -1.32
C LYS A 36 -16.95 -12.25 -1.37
N ARG A 37 -17.63 -12.60 -0.27
CA ARG A 37 -18.47 -13.79 -0.20
C ARG A 37 -19.77 -13.60 -0.98
N GLU A 38 -20.37 -12.41 -0.90
CA GLU A 38 -21.59 -12.06 -1.63
C GLU A 38 -21.34 -11.96 -3.15
N ASP A 39 -20.22 -11.35 -3.57
CA ASP A 39 -19.84 -11.27 -5.00
C ASP A 39 -19.63 -12.66 -5.64
N ASN A 40 -19.07 -13.61 -4.88
CA ASN A 40 -18.90 -14.99 -5.36
C ASN A 40 -20.24 -15.76 -5.40
N GLN A 41 -21.13 -15.53 -4.43
CA GLN A 41 -22.44 -16.18 -4.39
C GLN A 41 -23.36 -15.68 -5.53
N GLN A 42 -23.24 -14.41 -5.89
CA GLN A 42 -24.01 -13.79 -6.99
C GLN A 42 -23.48 -14.19 -8.38
N ARG A 43 -22.19 -14.53 -8.51
CA ARG A 43 -21.64 -15.13 -9.74
C ARG A 43 -22.11 -16.57 -9.96
N MET A 44 -22.20 -17.37 -8.91
CA MET A 44 -22.64 -18.77 -9.03
C MET A 44 -24.14 -18.91 -9.32
N SER A 45 -24.97 -17.96 -8.88
CA SER A 45 -26.41 -17.95 -9.22
C SER A 45 -26.72 -17.47 -10.65
N SER A 46 -25.73 -16.95 -11.37
CA SER A 46 -25.89 -16.44 -12.74
C SER A 46 -25.56 -17.47 -13.84
N GLN A 47 -25.13 -18.68 -13.48
CA GLN A 47 -24.68 -19.71 -14.44
C GLN A 47 -25.59 -20.95 -14.55
N SER A 48 -26.70 -21.02 -13.81
CA SER A 48 -27.68 -22.11 -13.96
C SER A 48 -28.81 -21.72 -14.91
N GLY A 49 -28.59 -21.88 -16.22
CA GLY A 49 -29.68 -21.74 -17.18
C GLY A 49 -29.20 -21.60 -18.62
N LEU A 50 -28.64 -22.67 -19.18
CA LEU A 50 -28.59 -22.92 -20.62
C LEU A 50 -28.30 -24.41 -20.85
N GLU A 51 -29.30 -25.13 -21.35
CA GLU A 51 -29.23 -26.53 -21.74
C GLU A 51 -28.54 -26.67 -23.12
N VAL A 52 -27.53 -27.54 -23.12
CA VAL A 52 -27.08 -28.55 -24.13
C VAL A 52 -27.27 -28.27 -25.62
N ASP A 53 -26.15 -28.28 -26.35
CA ASP A 53 -26.09 -28.96 -27.65
C ASP A 53 -24.75 -29.72 -27.78
N ASP A 54 -24.87 -30.97 -28.23
CA ASP A 54 -23.82 -31.98 -28.39
C ASP A 54 -22.89 -31.64 -29.57
N HIS A 55 -21.58 -31.53 -29.31
CA HIS A 55 -20.58 -32.04 -30.26
C HIS A 55 -19.22 -32.24 -29.59
N LEU A 56 -18.79 -33.50 -29.55
CA LEU A 56 -17.45 -33.98 -29.20
C LEU A 56 -16.39 -33.42 -30.15
N SER A 57 -15.36 -32.77 -29.60
CA SER A 57 -14.01 -32.75 -30.16
C SER A 57 -12.98 -32.67 -29.03
N ASP A 58 -12.07 -33.63 -29.04
CA ASP A 58 -10.94 -33.80 -28.12
C ASP A 58 -10.02 -32.57 -28.08
N GLU A 59 -10.13 -31.71 -27.06
CA GLU A 59 -9.05 -30.82 -26.58
C GLU A 59 -9.23 -30.56 -25.06
N ASP A 60 -9.06 -31.60 -24.25
CA ASP A 60 -8.89 -31.48 -22.81
C ASP A 60 -7.41 -31.21 -22.50
N ILE A 61 -7.05 -30.00 -22.07
CA ILE A 61 -5.90 -29.68 -21.18
C ILE A 61 -6.01 -28.19 -20.76
N GLU A 62 -5.77 -27.91 -19.47
CA GLU A 62 -5.66 -26.59 -18.81
C GLU A 62 -6.94 -25.87 -18.33
N ILE A 63 -7.76 -26.53 -17.50
CA ILE A 63 -8.54 -25.82 -16.48
C ILE A 63 -8.52 -26.63 -15.18
N ASN A 64 -7.45 -26.54 -14.38
CA ASN A 64 -7.44 -27.09 -13.01
C ASN A 64 -6.29 -26.56 -12.12
N GLU A 65 -5.89 -25.28 -12.24
CA GLU A 65 -4.89 -24.69 -11.32
C GLU A 65 -5.50 -23.71 -10.29
N ALA A 66 -6.74 -23.26 -10.44
CA ALA A 66 -7.34 -22.29 -9.51
C ALA A 66 -7.98 -22.93 -8.25
N GLU A 67 -8.43 -24.19 -8.32
CA GLU A 67 -9.09 -24.85 -7.18
C GLU A 67 -8.11 -25.60 -6.27
N THR A 68 -6.88 -25.84 -6.72
CA THR A 68 -5.86 -26.57 -5.95
C THR A 68 -5.15 -25.70 -4.90
N GLU A 69 -5.16 -24.36 -5.05
CA GLU A 69 -4.61 -23.44 -4.04
C GLU A 69 -5.54 -23.26 -2.82
N GLU A 70 -6.86 -23.28 -3.02
CA GLU A 70 -7.82 -23.08 -1.92
C GLU A 70 -7.96 -24.32 -1.02
N GLN A 71 -7.77 -25.53 -1.56
CA GLN A 71 -7.84 -26.78 -0.78
C GLN A 71 -6.55 -27.11 -0.01
N ASN A 72 -5.40 -26.58 -0.42
CA ASN A 72 -4.14 -26.75 0.34
C ASN A 72 -4.02 -25.85 1.58
N LEU A 73 -4.92 -24.88 1.76
CA LEU A 73 -4.92 -23.99 2.93
C LEU A 73 -5.63 -24.59 4.16
N GLN A 74 -6.37 -25.69 4.00
CA GLN A 74 -7.23 -26.23 5.07
C GLN A 74 -6.69 -27.49 5.76
N ARG A 75 -5.56 -28.05 5.30
CA ARG A 75 -4.98 -29.27 5.90
C ARG A 75 -3.52 -29.06 6.32
N GLY A 76 -3.32 -28.31 7.40
CA GLY A 76 -2.01 -28.22 8.04
C GLY A 76 -1.97 -27.30 9.26
N GLY A 77 -2.24 -27.87 10.44
CA GLY A 77 -1.66 -27.43 11.72
C GLY A 77 -1.94 -25.99 12.20
N GLN A 78 -2.79 -25.89 13.23
CA GLN A 78 -2.72 -24.82 14.21
C GLN A 78 -1.26 -24.65 14.69
N GLN A 79 -0.78 -23.40 14.76
CA GLN A 79 0.52 -22.98 15.33
C GLN A 79 1.79 -23.16 14.47
N VAL A 80 1.74 -22.83 13.18
CA VAL A 80 2.98 -22.36 12.53
C VAL A 80 3.23 -20.93 13.03
N PRO A 81 4.36 -20.65 13.71
CA PRO A 81 4.66 -19.29 14.18
C PRO A 81 4.68 -18.31 12.99
N PRO A 82 4.41 -17.01 13.23
CA PRO A 82 4.52 -16.01 12.19
C PRO A 82 5.88 -16.15 11.49
N LEU A 83 5.86 -15.95 10.15
CA LEU A 83 7.02 -15.91 9.25
C LEU A 83 8.35 -15.56 9.93
N PRO A 84 9.48 -16.14 9.53
CA PRO A 84 10.78 -15.84 10.12
C PRO A 84 10.98 -14.32 10.26
N VAL A 85 10.95 -13.86 11.51
CA VAL A 85 11.26 -12.47 11.87
C VAL A 85 12.76 -12.32 11.68
N CYS A 86 13.17 -11.77 10.54
CA CYS A 86 14.55 -11.41 10.32
C CYS A 86 14.74 -9.96 10.77
N GLU A 87 15.64 -9.76 11.72
CA GLU A 87 15.99 -8.44 12.22
C GLU A 87 17.35 -8.01 11.65
N MET A 88 17.45 -6.73 11.30
CA MET A 88 18.71 -6.08 11.00
C MET A 88 18.93 -4.97 12.02
N LEU A 89 20.01 -5.06 12.78
CA LEU A 89 20.51 -3.97 13.60
C LEU A 89 21.75 -3.43 12.90
N THR A 90 21.68 -2.18 12.46
CA THR A 90 22.79 -1.51 11.79
C THR A 90 22.85 -0.04 12.21
N ASN A 91 24.06 0.47 12.33
CA ASN A 91 24.31 1.91 12.47
C ASN A 91 24.51 2.59 11.10
N GLU A 92 24.59 1.79 10.03
CA GLU A 92 24.79 2.26 8.66
C GLU A 92 23.48 2.21 7.89
N HIS A 93 22.96 3.39 7.55
CA HIS A 93 21.74 3.56 6.75
C HIS A 93 22.07 3.87 5.28
N SER A 94 23.05 3.16 4.72
CA SER A 94 23.45 3.31 3.32
C SER A 94 22.88 2.17 2.46
N ILE A 95 22.86 2.37 1.13
CA ILE A 95 22.27 1.40 0.20
C ILE A 95 23.00 0.03 0.25
N PRO A 96 24.35 -0.06 0.22
CA PRO A 96 25.01 -1.37 0.11
C PRO A 96 24.76 -2.33 1.28
N PRO A 97 24.88 -1.94 2.56
CA PRO A 97 24.60 -2.83 3.70
C PRO A 97 23.15 -3.32 3.73
N ILE A 98 22.19 -2.42 3.49
CA ILE A 98 20.75 -2.77 3.47
C ILE A 98 20.47 -3.74 2.31
N THR A 99 21.01 -3.46 1.13
CA THR A 99 20.85 -4.33 -0.06
C THR A 99 21.43 -5.71 0.19
N PHE A 100 22.66 -5.78 0.70
CA PHE A 100 23.34 -7.03 1.03
C PHE A 100 22.54 -7.86 2.03
N TRP A 101 22.06 -7.24 3.11
CA TRP A 101 21.23 -7.92 4.11
C TRP A 101 19.93 -8.46 3.50
N LEU A 102 19.21 -7.65 2.70
CA LEU A 102 17.98 -8.07 2.01
C LEU A 102 18.23 -9.24 1.04
N MET A 103 19.35 -9.24 0.31
CA MET A 103 19.71 -10.34 -0.58
C MET A 103 20.01 -11.63 0.21
N GLN A 104 20.70 -11.53 1.34
CA GLN A 104 20.94 -12.68 2.23
C GLN A 104 19.64 -13.20 2.84
N PHE A 105 18.73 -12.30 3.24
CA PHE A 105 17.40 -12.66 3.70
C PHE A 105 16.63 -13.43 2.63
N LEU A 106 16.56 -12.91 1.39
CA LEU A 106 15.88 -13.58 0.29
C LEU A 106 16.47 -14.96 -0.02
N ARG A 107 17.80 -15.09 -0.03
CA ARG A 107 18.49 -16.35 -0.24
C ARG A 107 18.16 -17.38 0.84
N LYS A 108 18.09 -16.96 2.11
CA LYS A 108 17.69 -17.84 3.21
C LYS A 108 16.21 -18.19 3.10
N LEU A 109 15.34 -17.22 2.83
CA LEU A 109 13.90 -17.42 2.70
C LEU A 109 13.59 -18.48 1.63
N SER A 110 14.26 -18.43 0.47
CA SER A 110 14.07 -19.42 -0.60
C SER A 110 14.47 -20.85 -0.23
N GLN A 111 15.27 -21.04 0.83
CA GLN A 111 15.60 -22.37 1.34
C GLN A 111 14.46 -22.98 2.17
N TYR A 112 13.56 -22.14 2.71
CA TYR A 112 12.48 -22.56 3.60
C TYR A 112 11.10 -22.48 2.94
N THR A 113 10.93 -21.65 1.91
CA THR A 113 9.63 -21.46 1.26
C THR A 113 9.77 -21.10 -0.22
N GLN A 114 8.74 -21.45 -1.00
CA GLN A 114 8.57 -21.00 -2.38
C GLN A 114 7.76 -19.70 -2.49
N ILE A 115 7.27 -19.17 -1.36
CA ILE A 115 6.48 -17.93 -1.34
C ILE A 115 7.35 -16.76 -1.79
N LYS A 116 6.88 -16.04 -2.81
CA LYS A 116 7.49 -14.79 -3.27
C LYS A 116 6.94 -13.62 -2.47
N VAL A 117 7.82 -12.71 -2.08
CA VAL A 117 7.43 -11.47 -1.41
C VAL A 117 6.85 -10.51 -2.44
N HIS A 118 5.53 -10.36 -2.48
CA HIS A 118 4.86 -9.49 -3.45
C HIS A 118 4.85 -8.01 -3.06
N GLN A 119 5.05 -7.70 -1.77
CA GLN A 119 4.97 -6.35 -1.26
C GLN A 119 5.97 -6.14 -0.14
N VAL A 120 6.65 -5.00 -0.15
CA VAL A 120 7.50 -4.54 0.95
C VAL A 120 7.05 -3.16 1.35
N GLU A 121 6.59 -3.01 2.59
CA GLU A 121 6.29 -1.71 3.17
C GLU A 121 7.54 -1.11 3.82
N THR A 122 7.84 0.15 3.52
CA THR A 122 9.01 0.86 4.02
C THR A 122 8.65 2.25 4.52
N ASP A 123 9.48 2.78 5.42
CA ASP A 123 9.41 4.18 5.82
C ASP A 123 9.89 5.11 4.69
N TYR A 124 9.64 6.41 4.83
CA TYR A 124 10.10 7.41 3.85
C TYR A 124 11.63 7.59 3.87
N SER A 125 12.35 6.66 3.24
CA SER A 125 13.81 6.61 3.17
C SER A 125 14.29 6.14 1.79
N TRP A 126 15.02 7.01 1.10
CA TRP A 126 15.57 6.71 -0.23
C TRP A 126 16.54 5.52 -0.23
N ALA A 127 17.31 5.34 0.85
CA ALA A 127 18.22 4.21 0.97
C ALA A 127 17.43 2.89 1.05
N LEU A 128 16.33 2.85 1.81
CA LEU A 128 15.46 1.66 1.87
C LEU A 128 14.79 1.40 0.53
N PHE A 129 14.23 2.44 -0.12
CA PHE A 129 13.59 2.30 -1.42
C PHE A 129 14.51 1.67 -2.45
N GLN A 130 15.70 2.25 -2.62
CA GLN A 130 16.66 1.77 -3.60
C GLN A 130 17.17 0.36 -3.26
N SER A 131 17.39 0.06 -1.98
CA SER A 131 17.85 -1.26 -1.56
C SER A 131 16.80 -2.35 -1.79
N VAL A 132 15.53 -2.07 -1.53
CA VAL A 132 14.43 -3.00 -1.83
C VAL A 132 14.33 -3.24 -3.34
N LEU A 133 14.36 -2.19 -4.15
CA LEU A 133 14.27 -2.33 -5.61
C LEU A 133 15.44 -3.13 -6.20
N LEU A 134 16.66 -2.90 -5.70
CA LEU A 134 17.83 -3.68 -6.10
C LEU A 134 17.76 -5.13 -5.63
N SER A 135 17.34 -5.39 -4.40
CA SER A 135 17.34 -6.76 -3.86
C SER A 135 16.23 -7.61 -4.47
N PHE A 136 15.01 -7.08 -4.58
CA PHE A 136 13.82 -7.83 -5.00
C PHE A 136 13.58 -7.79 -6.51
N ASN A 137 13.74 -6.63 -7.15
CA ASN A 137 13.34 -6.44 -8.56
C ASN A 137 14.53 -6.28 -9.52
N LYS A 138 15.76 -6.18 -9.00
CA LYS A 138 16.98 -5.90 -9.79
C LYS A 138 16.86 -4.62 -10.63
N GLU A 139 16.18 -3.59 -10.10
CA GLU A 139 15.92 -2.34 -10.82
C GLU A 139 16.31 -1.09 -10.03
N THR A 140 16.43 0.04 -10.75
CA THR A 140 16.63 1.36 -10.16
C THR A 140 15.30 2.04 -9.85
N ILE A 141 15.30 3.03 -8.96
CA ILE A 141 14.09 3.81 -8.67
C ILE A 141 13.50 4.51 -9.90
N VAL A 142 14.33 4.98 -10.83
CA VAL A 142 13.87 5.61 -12.07
C VAL A 142 13.13 4.58 -12.94
N SER A 143 13.67 3.37 -13.05
CA SER A 143 13.03 2.27 -13.79
C SER A 143 11.71 1.85 -13.14
N TYR A 144 11.69 1.75 -11.80
CA TYR A 144 10.48 1.45 -11.02
C TYR A 144 9.39 2.48 -11.25
N LEU A 145 9.71 3.78 -11.19
CA LEU A 145 8.75 4.85 -11.41
C LEU A 145 8.20 4.86 -12.83
N GLY A 146 9.05 4.61 -13.84
CA GLY A 146 8.62 4.45 -15.22
C GLY A 146 7.62 3.29 -15.36
N ARG A 147 7.93 2.14 -14.75
CA ARG A 147 7.04 0.97 -14.73
C ARG A 147 5.73 1.25 -13.99
N ALA A 148 5.80 1.88 -12.82
CA ALA A 148 4.62 2.27 -12.04
C ALA A 148 3.71 3.21 -12.84
N PHE A 149 4.27 4.17 -13.55
CA PHE A 149 3.50 5.07 -14.42
C PHE A 149 2.77 4.34 -15.54
N VAL A 150 3.45 3.43 -16.24
CA VAL A 150 2.85 2.57 -17.28
C VAL A 150 1.71 1.73 -16.71
N ILE A 151 1.89 1.17 -15.51
CA ILE A 151 0.86 0.40 -14.79
C ILE A 151 -0.34 1.28 -14.42
N CYS A 152 -0.11 2.43 -13.80
CA CYS A 152 -1.18 3.35 -13.42
C CYS A 152 -1.95 3.89 -14.64
N SER A 153 -1.28 3.95 -15.80
CA SER A 153 -1.88 4.31 -17.08
C SER A 153 -2.63 3.16 -17.76
N LYS A 154 -2.72 1.99 -17.12
CA LYS A 154 -3.37 0.76 -17.63
C LYS A 154 -2.78 0.27 -18.95
N LEU A 155 -1.50 0.57 -19.21
CA LEU A 155 -0.78 0.14 -20.41
C LEU A 155 -0.17 -1.27 -20.27
N LYS A 156 -0.22 -1.85 -19.07
CA LYS A 156 0.25 -3.20 -18.77
C LYS A 156 -0.82 -4.03 -18.08
N SER A 157 -0.77 -5.34 -18.29
CA SER A 157 -1.68 -6.31 -17.71
C SER A 157 -1.34 -6.63 -16.25
N TRP A 158 -2.33 -7.09 -15.48
CA TRP A 158 -2.12 -7.52 -14.08
C TRP A 158 -1.13 -8.69 -13.97
N LYS A 159 -1.08 -9.59 -14.97
CA LYS A 159 -0.12 -10.71 -15.01
C LYS A 159 1.32 -10.20 -14.96
N GLU A 160 1.63 -9.17 -15.74
CA GLU A 160 2.98 -8.57 -15.76
C GLU A 160 3.35 -7.89 -14.43
N ILE A 161 2.37 -7.38 -13.70
CA ILE A 161 2.57 -6.69 -12.41
C ILE A 161 2.94 -7.68 -11.32
N ARG A 162 2.28 -8.85 -11.28
CA ARG A 162 2.46 -9.87 -10.23
C ARG A 162 3.88 -10.44 -10.17
N MET A 163 4.66 -10.30 -11.24
CA MET A 163 6.06 -10.74 -11.29
C MET A 163 7.01 -9.88 -10.45
N PHE A 164 6.58 -8.67 -10.06
CA PHE A 164 7.43 -7.72 -9.33
C PHE A 164 6.98 -7.57 -7.88
N THR A 165 7.94 -7.34 -6.99
CA THR A 165 7.65 -6.87 -5.64
C THR A 165 7.27 -5.40 -5.69
N VAL A 166 6.13 -5.06 -5.09
CA VAL A 166 5.64 -3.68 -4.96
C VAL A 166 6.29 -3.03 -3.76
N LEU A 167 6.97 -1.91 -4.00
CA LEU A 167 7.45 -1.04 -2.92
C LEU A 167 6.29 -0.15 -2.46
N GLN A 168 5.80 -0.42 -1.25
CA GLN A 168 4.81 0.41 -0.57
C GLN A 168 5.52 1.35 0.40
N ILE A 169 5.14 2.63 0.37
CA ILE A 169 5.63 3.61 1.33
C ILE A 169 4.58 3.75 2.43
N CYS A 170 5.00 3.65 3.69
CA CYS A 170 4.12 3.81 4.84
C CYS A 170 3.42 5.18 4.79
N SER A 171 2.10 5.16 4.63
CA SER A 171 1.28 6.36 4.43
C SER A 171 1.39 7.35 5.59
N ALA A 172 1.51 6.84 6.82
CA ALA A 172 1.66 7.64 8.04
C ALA A 172 2.97 8.44 8.05
N HIS A 173 4.07 7.84 7.59
CA HIS A 173 5.38 8.51 7.51
C HIS A 173 5.38 9.58 6.41
N VAL A 174 4.77 9.29 5.27
CA VAL A 174 4.61 10.28 4.19
C VAL A 174 3.75 11.45 4.66
N LEU A 175 2.59 11.19 5.28
CA LEU A 175 1.70 12.23 5.79
C LEU A 175 2.40 13.11 6.84
N LYS A 176 3.17 12.50 7.75
CA LYS A 176 3.99 13.24 8.73
C LYS A 176 5.02 14.13 8.04
N ALA A 177 5.75 13.60 7.05
CA ALA A 177 6.76 14.37 6.31
C ALA A 177 6.14 15.55 5.54
N VAL A 178 5.00 15.33 4.89
CA VAL A 178 4.25 16.37 4.16
C VAL A 178 3.72 17.44 5.13
N ALA A 179 3.09 17.03 6.23
CA ALA A 179 2.58 17.96 7.24
C ALA A 179 3.71 18.81 7.85
N GLN A 180 4.88 18.22 8.11
CA GLN A 180 6.06 18.94 8.58
C GLN A 180 6.57 19.93 7.52
N SER A 181 6.63 19.53 6.25
CA SER A 181 7.06 20.39 5.15
C SER A 181 6.15 21.61 5.00
N ILE A 182 4.82 21.40 4.98
CA ILE A 182 3.83 22.48 4.95
C ILE A 182 3.95 23.36 6.21
N GLY A 183 4.14 22.73 7.37
CA GLY A 183 4.33 23.40 8.65
C GLY A 183 5.51 24.38 8.68
N ARG A 184 6.57 24.11 7.90
CA ARG A 184 7.74 25.00 7.73
C ARG A 184 7.49 26.15 6.74
N LYS A 185 6.49 26.04 5.85
CA LYS A 185 6.20 27.03 4.81
C LYS A 185 5.10 28.02 5.18
N THR A 186 4.24 27.69 6.13
CA THR A 186 3.19 28.60 6.60
C THR A 186 3.00 28.48 8.11
N ALA A 187 2.62 29.59 8.76
CA ALA A 187 2.17 29.60 10.15
C ALA A 187 0.64 29.39 10.28
N ASP A 188 -0.10 29.56 9.19
CA ASP A 188 -1.56 29.47 9.17
C ASP A 188 -2.02 28.05 9.49
N LYS A 189 -2.80 27.90 10.57
CA LYS A 189 -3.33 26.62 11.05
C LYS A 189 -4.37 26.05 10.08
N GLY A 190 -5.28 26.87 9.56
CA GLY A 190 -6.33 26.43 8.64
C GLY A 190 -5.74 25.88 7.34
N LEU A 191 -4.73 26.58 6.80
CA LEU A 191 -4.02 26.11 5.60
C LEU A 191 -3.27 24.78 5.84
N LYS A 192 -2.66 24.59 7.01
CA LYS A 192 -2.01 23.31 7.39
C LYS A 192 -3.00 22.16 7.44
N GLU A 193 -4.13 22.36 8.10
CA GLU A 193 -5.18 21.36 8.26
C GLU A 193 -5.80 21.01 6.91
N PHE A 194 -6.14 22.02 6.10
CA PHE A 194 -6.66 21.84 4.75
C PHE A 194 -5.68 21.08 3.85
N ALA A 195 -4.41 21.49 3.82
CA ALA A 195 -3.41 20.84 2.98
C ALA A 195 -3.13 19.39 3.41
N SER A 196 -3.13 19.11 4.72
CA SER A 196 -3.01 17.75 5.25
C SER A 196 -4.23 16.89 4.88
N PHE A 197 -5.44 17.45 4.97
CA PHE A 197 -6.68 16.79 4.53
C PHE A 197 -6.67 16.48 3.03
N ALA A 198 -6.31 17.46 2.20
CA ALA A 198 -6.20 17.28 0.75
C ALA A 198 -5.16 16.21 0.39
N PHE A 199 -4.02 16.17 1.10
CA PHE A 199 -3.01 15.14 0.91
C PHE A 199 -3.52 13.74 1.34
N ALA A 200 -4.24 13.64 2.45
CA ALA A 200 -4.88 12.38 2.85
C ALA A 200 -5.92 11.92 1.80
N ARG A 201 -6.69 12.84 1.22
CA ARG A 201 -7.59 12.54 0.10
C ARG A 201 -6.84 12.07 -1.14
N LEU A 202 -5.68 12.65 -1.44
CA LEU A 202 -4.81 12.20 -2.53
C LEU A 202 -4.32 10.76 -2.32
N GLN A 203 -3.91 10.39 -1.10
CA GLN A 203 -3.47 9.04 -0.76
C GLN A 203 -4.59 7.98 -0.90
N ASN A 204 -5.85 8.39 -0.76
CA ASN A 204 -7.03 7.53 -0.90
C ASN A 204 -7.68 7.59 -2.29
N ALA A 205 -7.04 8.24 -3.26
CA ALA A 205 -7.57 8.31 -4.62
C ALA A 205 -7.47 6.94 -5.31
N THR A 206 -8.59 6.47 -5.86
CA THR A 206 -8.69 5.18 -6.58
C THR A 206 -8.49 5.30 -8.08
N SER A 207 -8.33 6.53 -8.60
CA SER A 207 -8.09 6.79 -10.02
C SER A 207 -7.06 7.91 -10.21
N MET A 208 -6.28 7.80 -11.29
CA MET A 208 -5.27 8.81 -11.65
C MET A 208 -5.92 10.17 -11.91
N THR A 209 -7.10 10.21 -12.54
CA THR A 209 -7.85 11.44 -12.80
C THR A 209 -8.21 12.17 -11.50
N THR A 210 -8.75 11.45 -10.51
CA THR A 210 -9.08 12.03 -9.19
C THR A 210 -7.82 12.50 -8.48
N ALA A 211 -6.75 11.70 -8.51
CA ALA A 211 -5.47 12.07 -7.91
C ALA A 211 -4.90 13.37 -8.50
N LEU A 212 -4.90 13.50 -9.83
CA LEU A 212 -4.42 14.70 -10.53
C LEU A 212 -5.24 15.95 -10.19
N THR A 213 -6.57 15.83 -10.12
CA THR A 213 -7.45 16.94 -9.75
C THR A 213 -7.16 17.43 -8.32
N ILE A 214 -7.03 16.50 -7.36
CA ILE A 214 -6.68 16.82 -5.98
C ILE A 214 -5.30 17.47 -5.92
N PHE A 215 -4.31 16.89 -6.61
CA PHE A 215 -2.94 17.39 -6.64
C PHE A 215 -2.85 18.82 -7.19
N ARG A 216 -3.49 19.09 -8.33
CA ARG A 216 -3.52 20.44 -8.94
C ARG A 216 -4.18 21.47 -8.01
N SER A 217 -5.30 21.10 -7.39
CA SER A 217 -6.01 21.97 -6.45
C SER A 217 -5.15 22.29 -5.22
N LEU A 218 -4.50 21.28 -4.65
CA LEU A 218 -3.58 21.44 -3.52
C LEU A 218 -2.40 22.33 -3.91
N PHE A 219 -1.78 22.08 -5.06
CA PHE A 219 -0.62 22.83 -5.54
C PHE A 219 -0.94 24.31 -5.78
N GLY A 220 -2.09 24.60 -6.40
CA GLY A 220 -2.54 25.96 -6.64
C GLY A 220 -2.71 26.75 -5.33
N ILE A 221 -3.38 26.15 -4.34
CA ILE A 221 -3.64 26.77 -3.04
C ILE A 221 -2.35 27.02 -2.28
N VAL A 222 -1.46 26.01 -2.21
CA VAL A 222 -0.19 26.13 -1.47
C VAL A 222 0.72 27.16 -2.12
N THR A 223 0.88 27.14 -3.45
CA THR A 223 1.76 28.06 -4.18
C THR A 223 1.27 29.50 -4.06
N HIS A 224 -0.03 29.73 -4.27
CA HIS A 224 -0.62 31.07 -4.19
C HIS A 224 -0.54 31.66 -2.78
N SER A 225 -0.73 30.84 -1.74
CA SER A 225 -0.66 31.28 -0.34
C SER A 225 0.77 31.61 0.10
N ILE A 226 1.76 30.89 -0.41
CA ILE A 226 3.18 31.16 -0.12
C ILE A 226 3.62 32.46 -0.79
N LEU A 227 3.27 32.68 -2.06
CA LEU A 227 3.66 33.87 -2.80
C LEU A 227 3.08 35.16 -2.20
N LYS A 228 1.85 35.13 -1.68
CA LYS A 228 1.24 36.30 -1.03
C LYS A 228 1.95 36.75 0.25
N LYS A 229 2.67 35.87 0.95
CA LYS A 229 3.41 36.23 2.19
C LYS A 229 4.79 36.83 1.93
N GLN A 230 5.29 36.74 0.70
CA GLN A 230 6.59 37.31 0.33
C GLN A 230 6.49 38.75 -0.20
N ARG A 231 5.28 39.29 -0.32
CA ARG A 231 5.01 40.69 -0.64
C ARG A 231 4.53 41.41 0.61
#